data_AF-A0A6G5P1A9-F1
#
_entry.id   AF-A0A6G5P1A9-F1
#
_cell.length_a   1.000
_cell.length_b   1.000
_cell.length_c   1.000
_cell.angle_alpha   90.00
_cell.angle_beta   90.00
_cell.angle_gamma   90.00
#
_symmetry.space_group_name_H-M   'P 1'
#
loop_
_entity.id
_entity.type
_entity.pdbx_description
1 polymer ?
#
loop_
_entity_poly.entity_id
_entity_poly.type
_entity_poly.pdbx_seq_one_letter_code
_entity_poly.pdbx_strand_id
1 'polypeptide(L)'
;AELKAQLELQVTLARESYDKGTSPLPNRIQECRSYPLYEFVRKQLGTKLLSGTRTISPGEVIELVYDAISEDKVIVPLFKCLDGWKGTPGPF
;
A
#
# COMPACT_ATOMS: atom_id res chain seq x y z
N ALA A 1 18.26 -28.62 -13.43
CA ALA A 1 18.94 -27.49 -14.09
C ALA A 1 17.93 -26.50 -14.68
N GLU A 2 16.98 -26.97 -15.47
CA GLU A 2 15.97 -26.12 -16.15
C GLU A 2 15.11 -25.26 -15.22
N LEU A 3 14.49 -25.86 -14.20
CA LEU A 3 13.65 -25.12 -13.24
C LEU A 3 14.42 -23.99 -12.55
N LYS A 4 15.66 -24.22 -12.15
CA LYS A 4 16.47 -23.21 -11.45
C LYS A 4 16.69 -21.98 -12.33
N ALA A 5 17.09 -22.19 -13.58
CA ALA A 5 17.34 -21.10 -14.53
C ALA A 5 16.05 -20.31 -14.86
N GLN A 6 14.94 -21.01 -15.07
CA GLN A 6 13.66 -20.36 -15.34
C GLN A 6 13.12 -19.61 -14.11
N LEU A 7 13.24 -20.19 -12.92
CA LEU A 7 12.72 -19.59 -11.69
C LEU A 7 13.41 -18.27 -11.36
N GLU A 8 14.74 -18.22 -11.45
CA GLU A 8 15.52 -17.00 -11.17
C GLU A 8 15.12 -15.83 -12.08
N LEU A 9 14.94 -16.11 -13.39
CA LEU A 9 14.46 -15.12 -14.36
C LEU A 9 13.02 -14.69 -14.05
N GLN A 10 12.09 -15.64 -13.88
CA GLN A 10 10.67 -15.33 -13.71
C GLN A 10 10.38 -14.58 -12.40
N VAL A 11 11.08 -14.90 -11.31
CA VAL A 11 10.95 -14.16 -10.04
C VAL A 11 11.39 -12.70 -10.21
N THR A 12 12.47 -12.47 -10.95
CA THR A 12 12.97 -11.10 -11.22
C THR A 12 11.96 -10.31 -12.05
N LEU A 13 11.44 -10.90 -13.14
CA LEU A 13 10.42 -10.27 -13.99
C LEU A 13 9.12 -9.99 -13.23
N ALA A 14 8.70 -10.88 -12.34
CA ALA A 14 7.53 -10.68 -11.49
C ALA A 14 7.73 -9.50 -10.53
N ARG A 15 8.92 -9.38 -9.92
CA ARG A 15 9.28 -8.25 -9.05
C ARG A 15 9.29 -6.93 -9.82
N GLU A 16 9.91 -6.89 -11.00
CA GLU A 16 9.92 -5.69 -11.83
C GLU A 16 8.51 -5.26 -12.25
N SER A 17 7.65 -6.21 -12.61
CA SER A 17 6.25 -5.93 -12.97
C SER A 17 5.48 -5.36 -11.78
N TYR A 18 5.73 -5.87 -10.58
CA TYR A 18 5.18 -5.30 -9.35
C TYR A 18 5.64 -3.86 -9.13
N ASP A 19 6.94 -3.59 -9.25
CA ASP A 19 7.52 -2.26 -9.02
C ASP A 19 7.08 -1.23 -10.08
N LYS A 20 6.83 -1.67 -11.33
CA LYS A 20 6.27 -0.85 -12.42
C LYS A 20 4.75 -0.65 -12.31
N GLY A 21 4.06 -1.37 -11.41
CA GLY A 21 2.60 -1.34 -11.30
C GLY A 21 1.87 -2.08 -12.42
N THR A 22 2.57 -2.95 -13.15
CA THR A 22 2.04 -3.74 -14.27
C THR A 22 1.90 -5.23 -13.90
N SER A 23 1.84 -5.54 -12.61
CA SER A 23 1.59 -6.90 -12.12
C SER A 23 0.27 -7.43 -12.70
N PRO A 24 0.24 -8.67 -13.23
CA PRO A 24 -0.99 -9.26 -13.77
C PRO A 24 -2.03 -9.49 -12.68
N LEU A 25 -1.60 -9.65 -11.43
CA LEU A 25 -2.50 -9.74 -10.28
C LEU A 25 -2.61 -8.36 -9.62
N PRO A 26 -3.81 -7.78 -9.53
CA PRO A 26 -4.00 -6.48 -8.90
C PRO A 26 -3.78 -6.57 -7.39
N ASN A 27 -3.45 -5.42 -6.78
CA ASN A 27 -3.30 -5.35 -5.33
C ASN A 27 -4.69 -5.40 -4.66
N ARG A 28 -4.95 -6.50 -3.94
CA ARG A 28 -6.24 -6.76 -3.27
C ARG A 28 -6.69 -5.64 -2.32
N ILE A 29 -5.77 -4.82 -1.83
CA ILE A 29 -6.14 -3.66 -1.00
C ILE A 29 -7.09 -2.72 -1.72
N GLN A 30 -7.08 -2.66 -3.06
CA GLN A 30 -7.98 -1.85 -3.88
C GLN A 30 -9.46 -2.25 -3.74
N GLU A 31 -9.73 -3.49 -3.34
CA GLU A 31 -11.08 -4.02 -3.15
C GLU A 31 -11.47 -4.09 -1.65
N CYS A 32 -10.61 -3.60 -0.77
CA CYS A 32 -10.84 -3.63 0.68
C CYS A 32 -11.48 -2.34 1.18
N ARG A 33 -12.29 -2.43 2.25
CA ARG A 33 -12.77 -1.25 2.98
C ARG A 33 -11.64 -0.38 3.55
N SER A 34 -10.49 -0.98 3.83
CA SER A 34 -9.28 -0.28 4.29
C SER A 34 -8.51 0.46 3.19
N TYR A 35 -8.94 0.37 1.93
CA TYR A 35 -8.29 1.06 0.81
C TYR A 35 -8.06 2.56 1.02
N PRO A 36 -9.00 3.34 1.60
CA PRO A 36 -8.81 4.78 1.77
C PRO A 36 -7.55 5.15 2.57
N LEU A 37 -7.20 4.37 3.61
CA LEU A 37 -5.97 4.59 4.37
C LEU A 37 -4.72 4.23 3.57
N TYR A 38 -4.76 3.12 2.82
CA TYR A 38 -3.65 2.74 1.94
C TYR A 38 -3.42 3.80 0.86
N GLU A 39 -4.49 4.29 0.23
CA GLU A 39 -4.44 5.34 -0.78
C GLU A 39 -3.93 6.67 -0.22
N PHE A 40 -4.39 7.07 0.97
CA PHE A 40 -3.89 8.25 1.67
C PHE A 40 -2.37 8.19 1.82
N VAL A 41 -1.84 7.12 2.40
CA VAL A 41 -0.39 7.00 2.64
C VAL A 41 0.39 6.84 1.34
N ARG A 42 -0.05 6.00 0.40
CA ARG A 42 0.73 5.65 -0.81
C ARG A 42 0.57 6.62 -1.97
N LYS A 43 -0.62 7.19 -2.16
CA LYS A 43 -0.89 8.11 -3.28
C LYS A 43 -0.91 9.56 -2.84
N GLN A 44 -1.68 9.90 -1.80
CA GLN A 44 -1.86 11.31 -1.40
C GLN A 44 -0.59 11.87 -0.75
N LEU A 45 0.03 11.12 0.16
CA LEU A 45 1.33 11.47 0.75
C LEU A 45 2.52 11.06 -0.13
N GLY A 46 2.29 10.33 -1.24
CA GLY A 46 3.35 9.95 -2.18
C GLY A 46 4.40 8.98 -1.63
N THR A 47 4.11 8.23 -0.56
CA THR A 47 5.06 7.26 -0.01
C THR A 47 5.26 6.08 -0.97
N LYS A 48 6.47 5.52 -0.96
CA LYS A 48 6.83 4.33 -1.75
C LYS A 48 7.18 3.17 -0.81
N LEU A 49 7.18 1.96 -1.37
CA LEU A 49 7.68 0.80 -0.64
C LEU A 49 9.17 1.00 -0.32
N LEU A 50 9.53 0.85 0.95
CA LEU A 50 10.91 0.95 1.41
C LEU A 50 11.71 -0.26 0.92
N SER A 51 12.92 -0.01 0.43
CA SER A 51 13.87 -1.03 0.01
C SER A 51 15.30 -0.53 0.22
N GLY A 52 16.26 -1.43 0.41
CA GLY A 52 17.67 -1.06 0.55
C GLY A 52 18.30 -0.45 -0.72
N THR A 53 17.58 -0.49 -1.84
CA THR A 53 17.97 0.15 -3.11
C THR A 53 17.49 1.61 -3.23
N ARG A 54 16.69 2.10 -2.27
CA ARG A 54 16.21 3.48 -2.22
C ARG A 54 16.97 4.25 -1.13
N THR A 55 17.09 5.55 -1.31
CA THR A 55 17.79 6.45 -0.38
C THR A 55 16.91 6.93 0.79
N ILE A 56 15.59 6.79 0.69
CA ILE A 56 14.64 7.22 1.72
C ILE A 56 14.65 6.26 2.91
N SER A 57 14.80 6.82 4.10
CA SER A 57 14.80 6.11 5.36
C SER A 57 13.36 5.83 5.86
N PRO A 58 13.19 4.82 6.74
CA PRO A 58 11.91 4.63 7.43
C PRO A 58 11.47 5.85 8.23
N GLY A 59 12.43 6.57 8.85
CA GLY A 59 12.15 7.76 9.66
C GLY A 59 11.50 8.87 8.83
N GLU A 60 12.06 9.18 7.65
CA GLU A 60 11.47 10.19 6.75
C GLU A 60 10.03 9.87 6.33
N VAL A 61 9.71 8.59 6.13
CA VAL A 61 8.32 8.18 5.82
C VAL A 61 7.40 8.28 7.04
N ILE A 62 7.92 7.97 8.23
CA ILE A 62 7.16 8.09 9.49
C ILE A 62 6.84 9.56 9.76
N GLU A 63 7.82 10.46 9.69
CA GLU A 63 7.62 11.90 9.91
C GLU A 63 6.57 12.47 8.95
N LEU A 64 6.64 12.12 7.67
CA LEU A 64 5.65 12.56 6.68
C LEU A 64 4.21 12.13 7.04
N VAL A 65 4.03 10.90 7.53
CA VAL A 65 2.72 10.42 7.97
C VAL A 65 2.30 11.07 9.28
N TYR A 66 3.25 11.27 10.21
CA TYR A 66 3.04 11.94 11.49
C TYR A 66 2.57 13.39 11.30
N ASP A 67 3.24 14.15 10.44
CA ASP A 67 2.85 15.53 10.10
C ASP A 67 1.43 15.55 9.52
N ALA A 68 1.12 14.63 8.61
CA ALA A 68 -0.21 14.55 8.02
C ALA A 68 -1.30 14.16 9.03
N ILE A 69 -0.99 13.33 10.03
CA ILE A 69 -1.90 13.04 11.15
C ILE A 69 -2.07 14.27 12.03
N SER A 70 -0.98 14.99 12.33
CA SER A 70 -0.97 16.19 13.18
C SER A 70 -1.73 17.36 12.54
N GLU A 71 -1.86 17.36 11.22
CA GLU A 71 -2.68 18.28 10.43
C GLU A 71 -4.09 17.75 10.14
N ASP A 72 -4.55 16.74 10.88
CA ASP A 72 -5.88 16.13 10.77
C ASP A 72 -6.22 15.49 9.40
N LYS A 73 -5.25 15.39 8.48
CA LYS A 73 -5.47 14.86 7.11
C LYS A 73 -5.89 13.39 7.08
N VAL A 74 -5.63 12.65 8.15
CA VAL A 74 -6.01 11.24 8.29
C VAL A 74 -7.50 11.04 8.59
N ILE A 75 -8.19 12.06 9.10
CA ILE A 75 -9.59 11.96 9.57
C ILE A 75 -10.50 11.45 8.45
N VAL A 76 -10.47 12.10 7.28
CA VAL A 76 -11.33 11.74 6.15
C VAL A 76 -11.06 10.32 5.62
N PRO A 77 -9.80 9.92 5.33
CA PRO A 77 -9.48 8.54 4.96
C PRO A 77 -9.92 7.50 6.00
N LEU A 78 -9.79 7.81 7.29
CA LEU A 78 -10.19 6.89 8.36
C LEU A 78 -11.70 6.66 8.36
N PHE A 79 -12.50 7.72 8.30
CA PHE A 79 -13.96 7.60 8.27
C PHE A 79 -14.47 6.91 7.00
N LYS A 80 -13.83 7.14 5.84
CA LYS A 80 -14.17 6.42 4.60
C LYS A 80 -14.02 4.91 4.72
N CYS A 81 -13.15 4.41 5.60
CA CYS A 81 -13.04 2.97 5.84
C CYS A 81 -14.30 2.36 6.47
N LEU A 82 -15.13 3.19 7.08
CA LEU A 82 -16.39 2.82 7.72
C LEU A 82 -17.61 3.14 6.86
N ASP A 83 -17.42 3.63 5.63
CA ASP A 83 -18.53 3.91 4.71
C ASP A 83 -19.38 2.64 4.51
N GLY A 84 -20.69 2.80 4.69
CA GLY A 84 -21.66 1.71 4.64
C GLY A 84 -21.78 0.87 5.92
N TRP A 85 -21.05 1.18 6.99
CA TRP A 85 -21.31 0.60 8.30
C TRP A 85 -22.58 1.23 8.93
N LYS A 86 -23.49 0.38 9.41
CA LYS A 86 -24.79 0.80 9.98
C LYS A 86 -24.73 1.16 11.47
N GLY A 87 -23.54 1.20 12.07
CA GLY A 87 -23.37 1.44 13.51
C GLY A 87 -23.79 0.27 14.40
N THR A 88 -24.13 -0.88 13.82
CA THR A 88 -24.49 -2.10 14.56
C THR A 88 -23.44 -3.19 14.32
N PRO A 89 -23.29 -4.14 15.26
CA PRO A 89 -22.53 -5.36 14.98
C PRO A 89 -23.14 -6.11 13.79
N GLY A 90 -22.37 -7.05 13.26
CA GLY A 90 -22.87 -8.00 12.26
C GLY A 90 -24.01 -8.85 12.83
N PRO A 91 -24.66 -9.68 12.01
CA PRO A 91 -25.79 -10.51 12.43
C PRO A 91 -25.41 -11.68 13.38
N PHE A 92 -24.23 -11.61 14.01
CA PHE A 92 -23.69 -12.60 14.93
C PHE A 92 -23.51 -11.97 16.32
#